data_AF-A0A7C3QLW7-F1
#
_entry.id   AF-A0A7C3QLW7-F1
#
_cell.length_a   1.000
_cell.length_b   1.000
_cell.length_c   1.000
_cell.angle_alpha   90.00
_cell.angle_beta   90.00
_cell.angle_gamma   90.00
#
_symmetry.space_group_name_H-M   'P 1'
#
loop_
_entity.id
_entity.type
_entity.pdbx_description
1 polymer ?
#
loop_
_entity_poly.entity_id
_entity_poly.type
_entity_poly.pdbx_seq_one_letter_code
_entity_poly.pdbx_strand_id
1 'polypeptide(L)' 'MKPRTRARAVALQALYEIDLSNHPPGEVLKTRLEDTSLSDDLAEFARQIIFGILPLRPDLDELIARYAPE' A
#
# COMPACT_ATOMS: atom_id res chain seq x y z
N MET A 1 8.31 15.24 6.06
CA MET A 1 6.95 14.65 6.17
C MET A 1 6.72 14.16 7.60
N LYS A 2 5.49 14.24 8.12
CA LYS A 2 5.17 13.62 9.42
C LYS A 2 5.33 12.09 9.30
N PRO A 3 5.70 11.36 10.37
CA PRO A 3 6.01 9.93 10.29
C PRO A 3 4.89 9.09 9.67
N ARG A 4 3.63 9.32 10.04
CA ARG A 4 2.46 8.66 9.42
C ARG A 4 2.23 9.02 7.96
N THR A 5 2.64 10.21 7.50
CA THR A 5 2.57 10.57 6.08
C THR A 5 3.57 9.75 5.29
N ARG A 6 4.78 9.52 5.84
CA ARG A 6 5.79 8.67 5.20
C ARG A 6 5.32 7.21 5.11
N ALA A 7 4.77 6.65 6.18
CA ALA A 7 4.22 5.29 6.16
C ALA A 7 3.10 5.10 5.11
N ARG A 8 2.21 6.11 4.94
CA ARG A 8 1.21 6.10 3.86
C ARG A 8 1.83 6.14 2.48
N ALA A 9 2.89 6.92 2.27
CA ALA A 9 3.59 6.95 0.99
C ALA A 9 4.22 5.59 0.65
N VAL A 10 4.82 4.92 1.64
CA VAL A 10 5.35 3.55 1.48
C VAL A 10 4.23 2.56 1.12
N ALA A 11 3.09 2.63 1.81
CA ALA A 11 1.95 1.78 1.50
C ALA A 11 1.42 2.00 0.08
N LEU A 12 1.34 3.26 -0.37
CA LEU A 12 0.92 3.60 -1.73
C LEU A 12 1.91 3.07 -2.79
N GLN A 13 3.21 3.22 -2.56
CA GLN A 13 4.25 2.68 -3.44
C GLN A 13 4.17 1.16 -3.54
N ALA A 14 3.94 0.48 -2.41
CA ALA A 14 3.79 -0.97 -2.39
C ALA A 14 2.54 -1.42 -3.17
N LEU A 15 1.39 -0.78 -2.95
CA LEU A 15 0.15 -1.09 -3.66
C LEU A 15 0.28 -0.88 -5.16
N TYR A 16 0.96 0.19 -5.58
CA TYR A 16 1.25 0.46 -6.99
C TYR A 16 2.13 -0.63 -7.62
N GLU A 17 3.18 -1.07 -6.94
CA GLU A 17 4.03 -2.15 -7.44
C GLU A 17 3.27 -3.47 -7.54
N ILE A 18 2.54 -3.85 -6.48
CA ILE A 18 1.73 -5.08 -6.46
C ILE A 18 0.77 -5.10 -7.66
N ASP A 19 0.16 -3.95 -7.96
CA ASP A 19 -0.74 -3.81 -9.09
C ASP A 19 -0.05 -4.04 -10.45
N LEU A 20 1.16 -3.52 -10.63
CA LEU A 20 1.87 -3.59 -11.91
C LEU A 20 2.64 -4.89 -12.14
N SER A 21 3.18 -5.51 -11.09
CA SER A 21 4.18 -6.59 -11.23
C SER A 21 3.68 -7.96 -10.81
N ASN A 22 2.47 -8.08 -10.24
CA ASN A 22 1.99 -9.30 -9.58
C ASN A 22 2.97 -9.88 -8.53
N HIS A 23 3.92 -9.07 -8.05
CA HIS A 23 4.84 -9.50 -6.99
C HIS A 23 4.04 -9.81 -5.70
N PRO A 24 4.45 -10.82 -4.92
CA PRO A 24 3.79 -11.12 -3.66
C PRO A 24 3.80 -9.91 -2.71
N PRO A 25 2.65 -9.49 -2.14
CA PRO A 25 2.57 -8.30 -1.29
C PRO A 25 3.53 -8.28 -0.10
N GLY A 26 3.82 -9.45 0.47
CA GLY A 26 4.78 -9.59 1.57
C GLY A 26 6.22 -9.27 1.14
N GLU A 27 6.62 -9.66 -0.07
CA GLU A 27 7.96 -9.39 -0.60
C GLU A 27 8.13 -7.92 -0.96
N VAL A 28 7.11 -7.33 -1.59
CA VAL A 28 7.09 -5.89 -1.90
C VAL A 28 7.18 -5.08 -0.62
N LEU A 29 6.36 -5.39 0.40
CA LEU A 29 6.40 -4.68 1.68
C LEU A 29 7.77 -4.79 2.35
N LYS A 30 8.33 -6.01 2.41
CA LYS A 30 9.65 -6.24 3.00
C LYS A 30 10.71 -5.36 2.35
N THR A 31 10.80 -5.40 1.02
CA THR A 31 11.77 -4.61 0.23
C THR A 31 11.61 -3.11 0.51
N ARG A 32 10.37 -2.60 0.52
CA ARG A 32 10.11 -1.17 0.78
C ARG A 32 10.49 -0.73 2.20
N LEU A 33 10.31 -1.60 3.19
CA LEU A 33 10.69 -1.31 4.58
C LEU A 33 12.21 -1.31 4.78
N GLU A 34 12.92 -2.21 4.10
CA GLU A 34 14.39 -2.24 4.07
C GLU A 34 14.95 -0.93 3.48
N ASP A 35 14.35 -0.43 2.39
CA ASP A 35 14.79 0.81 1.73
C ASP A 35 14.45 2.09 2.52
N THR A 36 13.29 2.14 3.20
CA THR A 36 12.75 3.39 3.75
C THR A 36 13.05 3.60 5.24
N SER A 37 13.48 2.55 5.97
CA SER A 37 13.75 2.58 7.42
C SER A 37 12.65 3.27 8.23
N LEU A 38 11.56 2.53 8.49
CA LEU A 38 10.47 2.95 9.38
C LEU A 38 10.64 2.32 10.77
N SER A 39 10.13 2.98 11.82
CA SER A 39 9.96 2.32 13.12
C SER A 39 8.90 1.22 13.02
N ASP A 40 8.95 0.23 13.92
CA ASP A 40 8.06 -0.93 13.90
C ASP A 40 6.57 -0.53 13.87
N ASP A 41 6.16 0.45 14.70
CA ASP A 41 4.79 0.96 14.71
C ASP A 41 4.34 1.54 13.35
N LEU A 42 5.26 2.15 12.60
CA LEU A 42 4.96 2.74 11.29
C LEU A 42 5.00 1.70 10.18
N ALA A 43 5.87 0.69 10.31
CA ALA A 43 5.88 -0.47 9.43
C ALA A 43 4.58 -1.27 9.56
N GLU A 44 4.12 -1.50 10.80
CA GLU A 44 2.84 -2.14 11.08
C GLU A 44 1.67 -1.31 10.53
N PHE A 45 1.71 0.01 10.70
CA PHE A 45 0.70 0.89 10.12
C PHE A 45 0.65 0.80 8.58
N ALA A 46 1.80 0.73 7.91
CA ALA A 46 1.85 0.52 6.46
C ALA A 46 1.31 -0.87 6.07
N ARG A 47 1.67 -1.91 6.83
CA ARG A 47 1.18 -3.29 6.66
C ARG A 47 -0.35 -3.34 6.73
N GLN A 48 -0.94 -2.72 7.76
CA GLN A 48 -2.39 -2.65 7.94
C GLN A 48 -3.09 -2.00 6.75
N ILE A 49 -2.51 -0.94 6.17
CA ILE A 49 -3.06 -0.30 4.97
C ILE A 49 -3.03 -1.26 3.78
N ILE A 50 -1.87 -1.86 3.49
CA ILE A 50 -1.69 -2.72 2.31
C ILE A 50 -2.62 -3.93 2.39
N PHE A 51 -2.52 -4.70 3.47
CA PHE A 51 -3.30 -5.94 3.62
C PHE A 51 -4.78 -5.69 3.93
N GLY A 52 -5.14 -4.48 4.39
CA GLY A 52 -6.54 -4.06 4.50
C GLY A 52 -7.16 -3.69 3.15
N ILE A 53 -6.38 -3.09 2.24
CA ILE A 53 -6.88 -2.64 0.92
C ILE A 53 -6.95 -3.79 -0.09
N LEU A 54 -5.96 -4.68 -0.13
CA LEU A 54 -5.91 -5.77 -1.11
C LEU A 54 -7.21 -6.59 -1.24
N PRO A 55 -7.87 -7.05 -0.16
CA PRO A 55 -9.14 -7.78 -0.28
C PRO A 55 -10.32 -6.90 -0.71
N LEU A 56 -10.25 -5.59 -0.46
CA LEU A 56 -11.28 -4.61 -0.82
C LEU A 56 -11.11 -4.04 -2.23
N ARG A 57 -10.03 -4.42 -2.92
CA ARG A 57 -9.66 -3.82 -4.20
C ARG A 57 -10.78 -3.88 -5.25
N PRO A 58 -11.47 -5.01 -5.48
CA PRO A 58 -12.56 -5.04 -6.47
C PRO A 58 -13.68 -4.04 -6.16
N ASP A 59 -14.08 -3.93 -4.88
CA ASP A 59 -15.12 -3.02 -4.43
C ASP A 59 -14.69 -1.55 -4.55
N LEU A 60 -13.41 -1.27 -4.26
CA LEU A 60 -12.81 0.06 -4.41
C LEU A 60 -12.72 0.46 -5.88
N ASP A 61 -12.32 -0.46 -6.76
CA ASP A 61 -12.23 -0.21 -8.20
C ASP A 61 -13.62 0.08 -8.79
N GLU A 62 -14.66 -0.67 -8.39
CA GLU A 62 -16.05 -0.38 -8.78
C GLU A 62 -16.52 1.00 -8.27
N LEU A 63 -16.21 1.32 -7.00
CA LEU A 63 -16.58 2.59 -6.40
C LEU A 63 -15.89 3.76 -7.11
N ILE A 64 -14.60 3.63 -7.43
CA ILE A 64 -13.83 4.66 -8.14
C ILE A 64 -14.42 4.85 -9.54
N ALA A 65 -14.67 3.78 -10.30
CA ALA A 65 -15.23 3.86 -11.65
C ALA A 65 -16.60 4.57 -11.68
N ARG A 66 -17.41 4.44 -10.63
CA ARG A 66 -18.71 5.14 -10.50
C ARG A 66 -18.57 6.67 -10.45
N TYR A 67 -17.50 7.18 -9.83
CA TYR A 67 -17.29 8.61 -9.62
C TYR A 67 -16.23 9.21 -10.54
N ALA A 68 -15.44 8.38 -11.22
CA ALA A 68 -14.47 8.75 -12.24
C ALA A 68 -14.71 7.91 -13.51
N PRO A 69 -15.84 8.12 -14.21
CA PRO A 69 -16.08 7.50 -15.51
C PRO A 69 -15.09 8.03 -16.56
N GLU A 70 -14.76 7.20 -17.55
CA GLU A 70 -13.88 7.56 -18.67
C GLU A 70 -14.45 8.65 -19.58
#